data_AF-A0A7Y8FJN7-F1
#
_entry.id   AF-A0A7Y8FJN7-F1
#
_cell.length_a   1.000
_cell.length_b   1.000
_cell.length_c   1.000
_cell.angle_alpha   90.00
_cell.angle_beta   90.00
_cell.angle_gamma   90.00
#
_symmetry.space_group_name_H-M   'P 1'
#
loop_
_entity.id
_entity.type
_entity.pdbx_description
1 polymer ?
#
loop_
_entity_poly.entity_id
_entity_poly.type
_entity_poly.pdbx_seq_one_letter_code
_entity_poly.pdbx_strand_id
1 'polypeptide(L)'
;AKKLEDFSRAEVAAKTGEGAETALDATLWSKLAKNISYVQGDFLDDSTYAALAEKIAASGTGNAVFYLATAPRFFSEVARRLGSAKLLEETPEAFRRVVIEKPFGSD
;
A
#
# COMPACT_ATOMS: atom_id res chain seq x y z
N ALA A 1 2.83 -10.59 -8.16
CA ALA A 1 1.49 -11.23 -8.09
C ALA A 1 1.55 -12.67 -7.58
N LYS A 2 2.23 -13.61 -8.27
CA LYS A 2 2.21 -15.04 -7.88
C LYS A 2 2.52 -15.33 -6.40
N LYS A 3 3.60 -14.78 -5.84
CA LYS A 3 3.93 -14.95 -4.41
C LYS A 3 2.82 -14.47 -3.46
N LEU A 4 2.12 -13.40 -3.82
CA LEU A 4 1.00 -12.88 -3.03
C LEU A 4 -0.23 -13.78 -3.17
N GLU A 5 -0.48 -14.31 -4.37
CA GLU A 5 -1.54 -15.29 -4.61
C GLU A 5 -1.34 -16.55 -3.77
N ASP A 6 -0.13 -17.11 -3.82
CA ASP A 6 0.25 -18.31 -3.07
C ASP A 6 0.07 -18.09 -1.56
N PHE A 7 0.53 -16.93 -1.05
CA PHE A 7 0.33 -16.53 0.34
C PHE A 7 -1.16 -16.40 0.70
N SER A 8 -1.95 -15.70 -0.12
CA SER A 8 -3.38 -15.52 0.15
C SER A 8 -4.16 -16.85 0.11
N ARG A 9 -3.81 -17.78 -0.79
CA ARG A 9 -4.42 -19.13 -0.83
C ARG A 9 -4.12 -19.92 0.43
N ALA A 10 -2.86 -19.89 0.89
CA ALA A 10 -2.46 -20.56 2.13
C ALA A 10 -3.19 -19.98 3.35
N GLU A 11 -3.27 -18.65 3.46
CA GLU A 11 -3.95 -17.97 4.57
C GLU A 11 -5.46 -18.26 4.62
N VAL A 12 -6.13 -18.28 3.46
CA VAL A 12 -7.57 -18.57 3.42
C VAL A 12 -7.82 -20.04 3.74
N ALA A 13 -7.07 -20.98 3.15
CA ALA A 13 -7.20 -22.41 3.43
C ALA A 13 -7.00 -22.73 4.92
N ALA A 14 -6.02 -22.09 5.58
CA ALA A 14 -5.77 -22.25 7.00
C ALA A 14 -6.93 -21.75 7.89
N LYS A 15 -7.72 -20.77 7.42
CA LYS A 15 -8.82 -20.16 8.18
C LYS A 15 -10.18 -20.79 7.89
N THR A 16 -10.41 -21.31 6.69
CA THR A 16 -11.71 -21.88 6.27
C THR A 16 -11.74 -23.40 6.33
N GLY A 17 -10.58 -24.07 6.40
CA GLY A 17 -10.48 -25.53 6.30
C GLY A 17 -10.70 -26.07 4.87
N GLU A 18 -10.83 -25.18 3.89
CA GLU A 18 -10.93 -25.53 2.48
C GLU A 18 -9.54 -25.83 1.88
N GLY A 19 -9.50 -26.59 0.77
CA GLY A 19 -8.27 -26.83 0.04
C GLY A 19 -7.72 -25.53 -0.60
N ALA A 20 -6.39 -25.39 -0.65
CA ALA A 20 -5.73 -24.19 -1.20
C ALA A 20 -6.14 -23.84 -2.65
N GLU A 21 -6.58 -24.84 -3.42
CA GLU A 21 -7.06 -24.65 -4.80
C GLU A 21 -8.45 -23.99 -4.84
N THR A 22 -9.33 -24.28 -3.89
CA THR A 22 -10.70 -23.71 -3.82
C THR A 22 -10.78 -22.42 -3.01
N ALA A 23 -9.77 -22.15 -2.17
CA ALA A 23 -9.73 -21.03 -1.25
C ALA A 23 -9.81 -19.63 -1.90
N LEU A 24 -9.52 -19.50 -3.19
CA LEU A 24 -9.59 -18.22 -3.91
C LEU A 24 -10.21 -18.40 -5.30
N ASP A 25 -11.30 -17.67 -5.54
CA ASP A 25 -11.89 -17.54 -6.87
C ASP A 25 -10.88 -16.87 -7.82
N ALA A 26 -10.49 -17.61 -8.86
CA ALA A 26 -9.45 -17.18 -9.79
C ALA A 26 -9.87 -15.95 -10.61
N THR A 27 -11.16 -15.78 -10.90
CA THR A 27 -11.68 -14.65 -11.68
C THR A 27 -11.65 -13.37 -10.85
N LEU A 28 -12.10 -13.43 -9.59
CA LEU A 28 -12.04 -12.31 -8.66
C LEU A 28 -10.58 -11.95 -8.33
N TRP A 29 -9.75 -12.95 -8.09
CA TRP A 29 -8.32 -12.75 -7.86
C TRP A 29 -7.65 -12.06 -9.06
N SER A 30 -7.88 -12.53 -10.29
CA SER A 30 -7.31 -11.93 -11.50
C SER A 30 -7.71 -10.46 -11.67
N LYS A 31 -8.95 -10.10 -11.32
CA LYS A 31 -9.40 -8.69 -11.32
C LYS A 31 -8.69 -7.86 -10.25
N LEU A 32 -8.56 -8.37 -9.03
CA LEU A 32 -7.90 -7.69 -7.92
C LEU A 32 -6.39 -7.51 -8.18
N ALA A 33 -5.72 -8.58 -8.59
CA ALA A 33 -4.27 -8.62 -8.76
C ALA A 33 -3.75 -7.59 -9.78
N LYS A 34 -4.57 -7.22 -10.78
CA LYS A 34 -4.25 -6.15 -11.75
C LYS A 34 -4.11 -4.78 -11.11
N ASN A 35 -4.76 -4.55 -9.97
CA ASN A 35 -4.72 -3.30 -9.23
C ASN A 35 -3.63 -3.30 -8.13
N ILE A 36 -2.87 -4.39 -7.99
CA ILE A 36 -1.79 -4.52 -7.01
C ILE A 36 -0.46 -4.31 -7.72
N SER A 37 0.31 -3.32 -7.25
CA SER A 37 1.68 -3.09 -7.68
C SER A 37 2.61 -2.99 -6.48
N TYR A 38 3.90 -3.19 -6.71
CA TYR A 38 4.92 -3.12 -5.68
C TYR A 38 6.03 -2.18 -6.14
N VAL A 39 6.46 -1.30 -5.24
CA VAL A 39 7.61 -0.42 -5.40
C VAL A 39 8.60 -0.78 -4.30
N GLN A 40 9.78 -1.24 -4.69
CA GLN A 40 10.89 -1.42 -3.76
C GLN A 40 11.59 -0.08 -3.56
N GLY A 41 11.89 0.29 -2.32
CA GLY A 41 12.58 1.53 -2.02
C GLY A 41 12.97 1.65 -0.55
N ASP A 42 13.78 2.66 -0.26
CA ASP A 42 14.18 3.07 1.09
C ASP A 42 13.39 4.33 1.49
N PHE A 43 12.97 4.43 2.74
CA PHE A 43 12.29 5.62 3.25
C PHE A 43 13.19 6.85 3.25
N LEU A 44 14.51 6.70 3.21
CA LEU A 44 15.45 7.81 3.17
C LEU A 44 15.86 8.23 1.76
N ASP A 45 15.35 7.55 0.73
CA ASP A 45 15.63 7.84 -0.67
C ASP A 45 14.43 8.55 -1.33
N ASP A 46 14.69 9.72 -1.90
CA ASP A 46 13.68 10.52 -2.61
C ASP A 46 13.17 9.81 -3.88
N SER A 47 13.98 8.93 -4.47
CA SER A 47 13.58 8.14 -5.65
C SER A 47 12.38 7.22 -5.35
N THR A 48 12.26 6.73 -4.12
CA THR A 48 11.10 5.96 -3.64
C THR A 48 9.81 6.75 -3.80
N TYR A 49 9.83 8.03 -3.42
CA TYR A 49 8.65 8.89 -3.46
C TYR A 49 8.31 9.34 -4.87
N ALA A 50 9.32 9.56 -5.72
CA ALA A 50 9.10 9.79 -7.15
C ALA A 50 8.40 8.59 -7.83
N ALA A 51 8.85 7.37 -7.54
CA ALA A 51 8.22 6.15 -8.05
C ALA A 51 6.76 5.99 -7.56
N LEU A 52 6.46 6.38 -6.31
CA LEU A 52 5.09 6.40 -5.81
C LEU A 52 4.20 7.42 -6.56
N ALA A 53 4.74 8.60 -6.87
CA ALA A 53 4.02 9.61 -7.65
C ALA A 53 3.62 9.07 -9.02
N GLU A 54 4.54 8.38 -9.71
CA GLU A 54 4.26 7.75 -11.01
C GLU A 54 3.14 6.70 -10.91
N LYS A 55 3.13 5.87 -9.86
CA LYS A 55 2.06 4.88 -9.64
C LYS A 55 0.71 5.52 -9.38
N ILE A 56 0.66 6.59 -8.58
CA ILE A 56 -0.58 7.31 -8.28
C ILE A 56 -1.12 7.98 -9.56
N ALA A 57 -0.25 8.63 -10.34
CA ALA A 57 -0.65 9.24 -11.62
C ALA A 57 -1.22 8.20 -12.60
N ALA A 58 -0.62 7.01 -12.67
CA ALA A 58 -1.09 5.92 -13.52
C ALA A 58 -2.38 5.24 -13.03
N SER A 59 -2.85 5.52 -11.80
CA SER A 59 -4.03 4.87 -11.21
C SER A 59 -5.37 5.34 -11.77
N GLY A 60 -5.40 6.52 -12.41
CA GLY A 60 -6.60 7.11 -13.01
C GLY A 60 -7.53 7.87 -12.05
N THR A 61 -7.26 7.93 -10.73
CA THR A 61 -8.14 8.64 -9.78
C THR A 61 -7.49 9.81 -9.04
N GLY A 62 -6.15 9.87 -8.98
CA GLY A 62 -5.44 10.87 -8.19
C GLY A 62 -5.58 10.72 -6.67
N ASN A 63 -6.69 10.18 -6.15
CA ASN A 63 -6.91 9.91 -4.73
C ASN A 63 -5.87 8.97 -4.14
N ALA A 64 -5.38 9.26 -2.93
CA ALA A 64 -4.42 8.38 -2.24
C ALA A 64 -4.66 8.28 -0.73
N VAL A 65 -4.54 7.06 -0.23
CA VAL A 65 -4.39 6.75 1.20
C VAL A 65 -3.02 6.13 1.42
N PHE A 66 -2.18 6.75 2.25
CA PHE A 66 -0.88 6.25 2.66
C PHE A 66 -1.03 5.56 4.01
N TYR A 67 -1.00 4.23 4.03
CA TYR A 67 -1.07 3.43 5.25
C TYR A 67 0.33 3.09 5.74
N LEU A 68 0.73 3.66 6.88
CA LEU A 68 2.09 3.50 7.41
C LEU A 68 2.15 2.28 8.34
N ALA A 69 2.16 1.09 7.75
CA ALA A 69 2.34 -0.18 8.46
C ALA A 69 3.84 -0.43 8.78
N THR A 70 4.48 0.54 9.42
CA THR A 70 5.92 0.58 9.70
C THR A 70 6.19 0.79 11.20
N ALA A 71 7.43 0.61 11.64
CA ALA A 71 7.80 0.93 13.02
C ALA A 71 7.58 2.43 13.34
N PRO A 72 7.15 2.81 14.55
CA PRO A 72 6.78 4.20 14.88
C PRO A 72 7.86 5.24 14.61
N ARG A 73 9.13 4.88 14.78
CA ARG A 73 10.29 5.76 14.49
C ARG A 73 10.33 6.28 13.04
N PHE A 74 9.64 5.63 12.12
CA PHE A 74 9.62 6.02 10.70
C PHE A 74 8.44 6.91 10.33
N PHE A 75 7.42 7.05 11.18
CA PHE A 75 6.20 7.79 10.82
C PHE A 75 6.49 9.24 10.41
N SER A 76 7.24 9.97 11.25
CA SER A 76 7.59 11.37 10.98
C SER A 76 8.42 11.53 9.72
N GLU A 77 9.40 10.65 9.51
CA GLU A 77 10.28 10.74 8.35
C GLU A 77 9.54 10.44 7.04
N VAL A 78 8.70 9.40 7.03
CA VAL A 78 7.89 9.05 5.87
C VAL A 78 6.87 10.16 5.57
N ALA A 79 6.18 10.68 6.58
CA ALA A 79 5.22 11.77 6.40
C ALA A 79 5.89 13.05 5.86
N ARG A 80 7.08 13.40 6.38
CA ARG A 80 7.86 14.55 5.92
C ARG A 80 8.22 14.41 4.44
N ARG A 81 8.71 13.25 4.02
CA ARG A 81 9.11 13.01 2.62
C ARG A 81 7.95 12.90 1.66
N LEU A 82 6.83 12.30 2.07
CA LEU A 82 5.58 12.38 1.31
C LEU A 82 5.20 13.85 1.06
N GLY A 83 5.31 14.71 2.08
CA GLY A 83 5.09 16.15 1.95
C GLY A 83 6.10 16.83 1.00
N SER A 84 7.40 16.57 1.16
CA SER A 84 8.45 17.14 0.29
C SER A 84 8.30 16.73 -1.18
N ALA A 85 7.81 15.51 -1.43
CA ALA A 85 7.49 15.01 -2.77
C ALA A 85 6.12 15.49 -3.30
N LYS A 86 5.42 16.37 -2.56
CA LYS A 86 4.08 16.88 -2.88
C LYS A 86 2.98 15.81 -2.96
N LEU A 87 3.26 14.62 -2.43
CA LEU A 87 2.31 13.50 -2.40
C LEU A 87 1.18 13.69 -1.39
N LEU A 88 1.27 14.72 -0.54
CA LEU A 88 0.23 15.09 0.42
C LEU A 88 -0.54 16.36 0.02
N GLU A 89 -0.31 16.91 -1.19
CA GLU A 89 -1.11 18.03 -1.71
C GLU A 89 -2.47 17.52 -2.20
N GLU A 90 -3.54 17.95 -1.53
CA GLU A 90 -4.94 17.67 -1.86
C GLU A 90 -5.50 18.71 -2.84
N THR A 91 -6.29 18.26 -3.81
CA THR A 91 -7.03 19.13 -4.75
C THR A 91 -8.54 18.94 -4.57
N PRO A 92 -9.40 19.83 -5.09
CA PRO A 92 -10.85 19.64 -5.03
C PRO A 92 -11.33 18.30 -5.64
N GLU A 93 -10.56 17.70 -6.55
CA GLU A 93 -10.86 16.46 -7.25
C GLU A 93 -10.19 15.21 -6.65
N ALA A 94 -9.17 15.38 -5.79
CA ALA A 94 -8.36 14.27 -5.30
C ALA A 94 -7.90 14.45 -3.84
N PHE A 95 -8.29 13.51 -2.96
CA PHE A 95 -7.94 13.53 -1.54
C PHE A 95 -6.55 12.94 -1.24
N ARG A 96 -5.93 13.39 -0.13
CA ARG A 96 -4.69 12.83 0.45
C ARG A 96 -4.86 12.48 1.92
N ARG A 97 -4.74 11.20 2.28
CA ARG A 97 -4.91 10.74 3.67
C ARG A 97 -3.71 9.93 4.11
N VAL A 98 -3.25 10.17 5.34
CA VAL A 98 -2.21 9.37 5.98
C VAL A 98 -2.83 8.64 7.16
N VAL A 99 -2.67 7.32 7.20
CA VAL A 99 -3.11 6.46 8.30
C VAL A 99 -1.89 6.03 9.09
N ILE A 100 -1.88 6.36 10.38
CA ILE A 100 -0.80 6.07 11.31
C ILE A 100 -1.29 5.06 12.34
N GLU A 101 -0.50 4.03 12.59
CA GLU A 101 -0.80 3.04 13.61
C GLU A 101 -0.37 3.49 15.00
N LYS A 102 -1.06 2.99 16.03
CA LYS A 102 -0.59 3.12 17.42
C LYS A 102 0.72 2.35 17.61
N PRO A 103 1.61 2.75 18.53
CA PRO A 103 1.48 3.86 19.47
C PRO A 103 1.86 5.24 18.89
N PHE A 104 1.28 6.29 19.46
CA PHE A 104 1.62 7.69 19.19
C PHE A 104 2.40 8.26 20.38
N GLY A 105 3.70 8.47 20.21
CA GLY A 105 4.55 8.85 21.33
C GLY A 105 4.61 7.77 22.41
N SER A 106 5.26 8.10 23.52
CA SER A 106 5.45 7.17 24.64
C SER A 106 5.65 7.92 25.96
N ASP A 107 5.10 9.13 26.09
CA ASP A 107 5.18 9.94 27.30
C ASP A 107 4.24 9.46 28.41
#